data_AF-A0A914GSQ0-F1
#
_entry.id   AF-A0A914GSQ0-F1
#
_cell.length_a   1.000
_cell.length_b   1.000
_cell.length_c   1.000
_cell.angle_alpha   90.00
_cell.angle_beta   90.00
_cell.angle_gamma   90.00
#
_symmetry.space_group_name_H-M   'P 1'
#
loop_
_entity.id
_entity.type
_entity.pdbx_description
1 polymer ?
#
loop_
_entity_poly.entity_id
_entity_poly.type
_entity_poly.pdbx_seq_one_letter_code
_entity_poly.pdbx_strand_id
1 'polypeptide(L)'
;MSDNESDEEQQQQMEEVSICADVWLEIFAFVSPLQLGHLMALISDRFDVLVDEHFKLRKWSLSWLQIRRATDGNSAQFVNRSGKQLPIPQGPLPSKVIGFERIWIRYIDQPVIEFLQRIRRLFNSCGTNVWITTSDDQSRSWEIIWQKICPFVNNNCCRFLLFRPSQLDNLRQFSPTVLRNCANLRMIDSVELFPAFPAEDNAGASSGQAMAKWLLTAREDGRPKMLCCRFYSEGMEELKWAFVNAIDPANFFIRFWFYGEDDNFVPFELKNNLTGERLTLRKMDEVNWMLVRCPIAREEAKWAEWEEETIQWKWIWWTRQRNRIVIDFKDSDIGDRKVKAKTGRMCLIA
;
A
#
# COMPACT_ATOMS: atom_id res chain seq x y z
N MET A 1 -18.68 54.98 -19.23
CA MET A 1 -18.04 54.65 -17.95
C MET A 1 -18.45 53.24 -17.58
N SER A 2 -17.49 52.51 -17.01
CA SER A 2 -17.50 51.12 -16.52
C SER A 2 -17.45 49.99 -17.57
N ASP A 3 -16.23 49.78 -18.07
CA ASP A 3 -15.36 48.62 -17.85
C ASP A 3 -15.82 47.21 -18.26
N ASN A 4 -15.24 46.79 -19.39
CA ASN A 4 -14.87 45.40 -19.70
C ASN A 4 -13.84 44.90 -18.67
N GLU A 5 -13.93 43.63 -18.26
CA GLU A 5 -12.80 42.69 -18.30
C GLU A 5 -13.22 41.26 -17.88
N SER A 6 -12.76 40.29 -18.69
CA SER A 6 -12.44 38.90 -18.35
C SER A 6 -13.53 37.80 -18.30
N ASP A 7 -14.38 37.67 -19.33
CA ASP A 7 -14.90 36.35 -19.72
C ASP A 7 -14.20 35.76 -20.97
N GLU A 8 -13.34 36.54 -21.64
CA GLU A 8 -12.58 36.11 -22.82
C GLU A 8 -11.18 35.55 -22.51
N GLU A 9 -10.71 35.61 -21.26
CA GLU A 9 -9.40 35.06 -20.87
C GLU A 9 -9.41 33.56 -20.54
N GLN A 10 -10.58 32.91 -20.43
CA GLN A 10 -10.64 31.45 -20.21
C GLN A 10 -10.67 30.60 -21.49
N GLN A 11 -10.65 31.21 -22.68
CA GLN A 11 -10.62 30.50 -23.95
C GLN A 11 -9.27 30.50 -24.69
N GLN A 12 -8.21 31.09 -24.12
CA GLN A 12 -6.91 31.22 -24.80
C GLN A 12 -5.75 30.37 -24.24
N GLN A 13 -6.02 29.27 -23.54
CA GLN A 13 -4.97 28.26 -23.28
C GLN A 13 -5.42 26.81 -23.55
N MET A 14 -6.22 26.59 -24.60
CA MET A 14 -6.39 25.26 -25.20
C MET A 14 -5.40 25.03 -26.35
N GLU A 15 -4.11 25.27 -26.10
CA GLU A 15 -3.03 24.59 -26.82
C GLU A 15 -2.35 23.54 -25.91
N GLU A 16 -3.13 22.93 -25.01
CA GLU A 16 -2.72 21.73 -24.29
C GLU A 16 -2.74 20.53 -25.25
N VAL A 17 -1.56 20.26 -25.83
CA VAL A 17 -1.07 18.96 -26.31
C VAL A 17 -2.18 17.95 -26.64
N SER A 18 -2.51 17.81 -27.92
CA SER A 18 -3.49 16.82 -28.40
C SER A 18 -3.03 15.40 -28.06
N ILE A 19 -3.56 14.84 -26.97
CA ILE A 19 -3.44 13.42 -26.67
C ILE A 19 -4.68 12.75 -27.26
N CYS A 20 -4.47 11.86 -28.22
CA CYS A 20 -5.55 11.18 -28.94
C CYS A 20 -6.50 10.46 -27.96
N ALA A 21 -7.80 10.69 -28.11
CA ALA A 21 -8.86 10.01 -27.36
C ALA A 21 -8.72 8.47 -27.41
N ASP A 22 -8.11 7.95 -28.47
CA ASP A 22 -7.84 6.53 -28.69
C ASP A 22 -6.95 5.89 -27.61
N VAL A 23 -5.96 6.62 -27.10
CA VAL A 23 -5.05 6.11 -26.03
C VAL A 23 -5.79 6.01 -24.70
N TRP A 24 -6.74 6.91 -24.45
CA TRP A 24 -7.61 6.85 -23.28
C TRP A 24 -8.72 5.81 -23.44
N LEU A 25 -9.24 5.61 -24.68
CA LEU A 25 -10.18 4.54 -25.04
C LEU A 25 -9.62 3.15 -24.70
N GLU A 26 -8.32 2.92 -24.90
CA GLU A 26 -7.67 1.66 -24.49
C GLU A 26 -7.59 1.47 -22.96
N ILE A 27 -7.60 2.57 -22.18
CA ILE A 27 -7.70 2.55 -20.72
C ILE A 27 -9.14 2.24 -20.25
N PHE A 28 -10.17 2.23 -21.12
CA PHE A 28 -11.51 1.73 -20.75
C PHE A 28 -11.57 0.20 -20.65
N ALA A 29 -10.53 -0.52 -21.12
CA ALA A 29 -10.37 -1.94 -20.83
C ALA A 29 -10.17 -2.24 -19.32
N PHE A 30 -10.04 -1.21 -18.48
CA PHE A 30 -9.92 -1.28 -17.03
C PHE A 30 -11.27 -1.31 -16.28
N VAL A 31 -12.40 -1.34 -16.99
CA VAL A 31 -13.72 -1.61 -16.39
C VAL A 31 -13.84 -3.11 -16.10
N SER A 32 -14.40 -3.48 -14.94
CA SER A 32 -14.67 -4.88 -14.60
C SER A 32 -15.38 -5.62 -15.76
N PRO A 33 -14.98 -6.85 -16.12
CA PRO A 33 -15.56 -7.61 -17.24
C PRO A 33 -17.10 -7.76 -17.19
N LEU A 34 -17.69 -7.73 -15.99
CA LEU A 34 -19.15 -7.80 -15.80
C LEU A 34 -19.88 -6.50 -16.21
N GLN A 35 -19.19 -5.36 -16.18
CA GLN A 35 -19.73 -4.06 -16.58
C GLN A 35 -19.43 -3.74 -18.05
N LEU A 36 -18.29 -4.20 -18.58
CA LEU A 36 -18.03 -4.18 -20.02
C LEU A 36 -19.03 -5.08 -20.78
N GLY A 37 -19.48 -6.18 -20.16
CA GLY A 37 -20.56 -7.04 -20.68
C GLY A 37 -21.94 -6.38 -20.78
N HIS A 38 -22.21 -5.33 -20.01
CA HIS A 38 -23.37 -4.44 -20.22
C HIS A 38 -23.09 -3.36 -21.28
N LEU A 39 -21.84 -2.91 -21.39
CA LEU A 39 -21.38 -1.86 -22.31
C LEU A 39 -21.51 -2.25 -23.79
N MET A 40 -21.51 -3.56 -24.09
CA MET A 40 -21.67 -4.07 -25.45
C MET A 40 -23.11 -4.48 -25.81
N ALA A 41 -24.09 -4.36 -24.90
CA ALA A 41 -25.44 -4.85 -25.18
C ALA A 41 -26.31 -3.91 -26.05
N LEU A 42 -25.96 -2.62 -26.22
CA LEU A 42 -26.83 -1.65 -26.92
C LEU A 42 -26.03 -0.63 -27.76
N ILE A 43 -25.76 -1.00 -28.99
CA ILE A 43 -25.28 -0.17 -30.11
C ILE A 43 -26.34 0.90 -30.43
N SER A 44 -26.28 2.07 -29.79
CA SER A 44 -27.22 3.18 -30.02
C SER A 44 -26.56 4.53 -29.72
N ASP A 45 -26.76 5.53 -30.58
CA ASP A 45 -26.31 6.92 -30.38
C ASP A 45 -26.76 7.52 -29.04
N ARG A 46 -27.82 6.96 -28.44
CA ARG A 46 -28.34 7.34 -27.12
C ARG A 46 -27.41 6.89 -25.98
N PHE A 47 -26.61 5.84 -26.21
CA PHE A 47 -25.61 5.35 -25.27
C PHE A 47 -24.33 6.20 -25.31
N ASP A 48 -23.96 6.80 -26.45
CA ASP A 48 -22.84 7.74 -26.51
C ASP A 48 -23.12 9.01 -25.69
N VAL A 49 -24.33 9.57 -25.76
CA VAL A 49 -24.74 10.70 -24.90
C VAL A 49 -24.81 10.30 -23.43
N LEU A 50 -25.31 9.09 -23.13
CA LEU A 50 -25.34 8.55 -21.76
C LEU A 50 -23.94 8.22 -21.24
N VAL A 51 -23.02 7.75 -22.08
CA VAL A 51 -21.61 7.52 -21.75
C VAL A 51 -20.96 8.87 -21.50
N ASP A 52 -21.21 9.87 -22.33
CA ASP A 52 -20.70 11.22 -22.10
C ASP A 52 -21.24 11.82 -20.80
N GLU A 53 -22.54 11.68 -20.48
CA GLU A 53 -23.10 12.14 -19.21
C GLU A 53 -22.65 11.29 -18.00
N HIS A 54 -22.68 9.96 -18.08
CA HIS A 54 -22.29 9.07 -16.97
C HIS A 54 -20.79 9.09 -16.72
N PHE A 55 -19.95 9.07 -17.74
CA PHE A 55 -18.50 9.11 -17.56
C PHE A 55 -18.01 10.52 -17.21
N LYS A 56 -18.74 11.58 -17.60
CA LYS A 56 -18.44 12.92 -17.09
C LYS A 56 -18.84 13.11 -15.62
N LEU A 57 -19.81 12.37 -15.08
CA LEU A 57 -20.25 12.59 -13.70
C LEU A 57 -19.76 11.54 -12.70
N ARG A 58 -19.42 10.33 -13.18
CA ARG A 58 -19.09 9.20 -12.30
C ARG A 58 -17.61 9.17 -11.95
N LYS A 59 -17.33 8.83 -10.69
CA LYS A 59 -15.98 8.50 -10.21
C LYS A 59 -15.64 7.06 -10.57
N TRP A 60 -14.43 6.80 -11.05
CA TRP A 60 -13.98 5.49 -11.54
C TRP A 60 -12.74 5.01 -10.79
N SER A 61 -12.42 3.72 -10.87
CA SER A 61 -11.17 3.18 -10.36
C SER A 61 -10.50 2.34 -11.44
N LEU A 62 -9.16 2.42 -11.53
CA LEU A 62 -8.40 1.51 -12.37
C LEU A 62 -8.60 0.09 -11.86
N SER A 63 -8.68 -0.92 -12.73
CA SER A 63 -8.68 -2.31 -12.27
C SER A 63 -7.23 -2.76 -11.97
N TRP A 64 -6.88 -3.95 -12.43
CA TRP A 64 -5.57 -4.55 -12.25
C TRP A 64 -4.61 -4.10 -13.35
N LEU A 65 -3.45 -3.62 -12.94
CA LEU A 65 -2.34 -3.24 -13.79
C LEU A 65 -1.08 -3.98 -13.34
N GLN A 66 -0.36 -4.59 -14.28
CA GLN A 66 0.99 -5.08 -14.05
C GLN A 66 1.98 -4.34 -14.93
N ILE A 67 3.07 -3.90 -14.32
CA ILE A 67 4.22 -3.28 -14.97
C ILE A 67 5.32 -4.33 -14.97
N ARG A 68 5.76 -4.77 -16.13
CA ARG A 68 6.79 -5.82 -16.27
C ARG A 68 7.78 -5.45 -17.37
N ARG A 69 8.91 -6.14 -17.44
CA ARG A 69 9.89 -5.97 -18.51
C ARG A 69 9.26 -6.32 -19.86
N ALA A 70 9.48 -5.50 -20.87
CA ALA A 70 9.09 -5.76 -22.25
C ALA A 70 9.87 -6.93 -22.83
N THR A 71 9.33 -7.58 -23.86
CA THR A 71 9.97 -8.74 -24.51
C THR A 71 11.28 -8.38 -25.21
N ASP A 72 11.46 -7.12 -25.59
CA ASP A 72 12.71 -6.58 -26.14
C ASP A 72 13.81 -6.40 -25.08
N GLY A 73 13.47 -6.58 -23.80
CA GLY A 73 14.36 -6.47 -22.66
C GLY A 73 14.78 -5.05 -22.29
N ASN A 74 14.30 -3.99 -22.97
CA ASN A 74 14.85 -2.64 -22.83
C ASN A 74 13.92 -1.62 -22.17
N SER A 75 12.65 -1.96 -21.97
CA SER A 75 11.64 -1.02 -21.47
C SER A 75 10.59 -1.67 -20.57
N ALA A 76 9.84 -0.85 -19.85
CA ALA A 76 8.62 -1.28 -19.18
C ALA A 76 7.48 -1.50 -20.18
N GLN A 77 6.72 -2.58 -19.99
CA GLN A 77 5.41 -2.78 -20.62
C GLN A 77 4.32 -2.87 -19.56
N PHE A 78 3.18 -2.28 -19.88
CA PHE A 78 2.00 -2.25 -19.03
C PHE A 78 1.05 -3.32 -19.53
N VAL A 79 0.57 -4.19 -18.66
CA VAL A 79 -0.34 -5.27 -19.03
C VAL A 79 -1.54 -5.31 -18.11
N ASN A 80 -2.70 -5.60 -18.68
CA ASN A 80 -3.94 -5.78 -17.92
C ASN A 80 -4.06 -7.23 -17.40
N ARG A 81 -5.16 -7.52 -16.70
CA ARG A 81 -5.43 -8.85 -16.13
C ARG A 81 -5.50 -9.97 -17.17
N SER A 82 -5.87 -9.66 -18.42
CA SER A 82 -5.88 -10.63 -19.53
C SER A 82 -4.53 -10.76 -20.23
N GLY A 83 -3.50 -10.05 -19.77
CA GLY A 83 -2.16 -10.04 -20.36
C GLY A 83 -2.03 -9.16 -21.62
N LYS A 84 -3.07 -8.41 -22.00
CA LYS A 84 -3.03 -7.48 -23.13
C LYS A 84 -2.10 -6.31 -22.79
N GLN A 85 -1.19 -5.98 -23.71
CA GLN A 85 -0.31 -4.83 -23.60
C GLN A 85 -1.12 -3.53 -23.71
N LEU A 86 -0.69 -2.54 -22.93
CA LEU A 86 -1.32 -1.24 -22.82
C LEU A 86 -0.30 -0.14 -23.10
N PRO A 87 -0.75 1.00 -23.65
CA PRO A 87 0.07 2.18 -23.79
C PRO A 87 0.41 2.77 -22.42
N ILE A 88 1.61 3.32 -22.28
CA ILE A 88 2.01 4.06 -21.08
C ILE A 88 1.33 5.43 -21.13
N PRO A 89 0.48 5.81 -20.16
CA PRO A 89 -0.19 7.09 -20.18
C PRO A 89 0.82 8.24 -20.07
N GLN A 90 0.86 9.11 -21.08
CA GLN A 90 1.75 10.28 -21.10
C GLN A 90 1.12 11.56 -20.53
N GLY A 91 -0.22 11.62 -20.51
CA GLY A 91 -0.99 12.75 -19.98
C GLY A 91 -1.35 12.63 -18.50
N PRO A 92 -1.87 13.71 -17.91
CA PRO A 92 -2.42 13.70 -16.55
C PRO A 92 -3.61 12.74 -16.44
N LEU A 93 -3.73 12.06 -15.30
CA LEU A 93 -4.83 11.12 -15.07
C LEU A 93 -6.16 11.88 -14.83
N PRO A 94 -7.24 11.58 -15.59
CA PRO A 94 -8.53 12.27 -15.47
C PRO A 94 -9.00 12.35 -14.02
N SER A 95 -9.38 13.54 -13.53
CA SER A 95 -9.71 13.82 -12.12
C SER A 95 -10.76 12.86 -11.51
N LYS A 96 -11.61 12.29 -12.36
CA LYS A 96 -12.68 11.34 -12.00
C LYS A 96 -12.18 9.94 -11.65
N VAL A 97 -10.94 9.58 -12.01
CA VAL A 97 -10.33 8.34 -11.51
C VAL A 97 -9.92 8.56 -10.06
N ILE A 98 -10.51 7.84 -9.12
CA ILE A 98 -10.36 8.04 -7.67
C ILE A 98 -9.64 6.89 -6.94
N GLY A 99 -9.26 5.83 -7.65
CA GLY A 99 -8.59 4.70 -7.02
C GLY A 99 -8.17 3.64 -8.01
N PHE A 100 -7.73 2.50 -7.50
CA PHE A 100 -7.34 1.35 -8.30
C PHE A 100 -7.68 0.04 -7.59
N GLU A 101 -7.72 -1.10 -8.30
CA GLU A 101 -7.85 -2.42 -7.67
C GLU A 101 -6.48 -2.92 -7.25
N ARG A 102 -5.54 -3.03 -8.21
CA ARG A 102 -4.17 -3.48 -7.95
C ARG A 102 -3.19 -2.92 -8.97
N ILE A 103 -2.05 -2.44 -8.49
CA ILE A 103 -0.87 -2.13 -9.32
C ILE A 103 0.25 -3.08 -8.90
N TRP A 104 0.78 -3.86 -9.84
CA TRP A 104 1.87 -4.81 -9.59
C TRP A 104 3.13 -4.41 -10.37
N ILE A 105 4.14 -3.94 -9.64
CA ILE A 105 5.41 -3.44 -10.19
C ILE A 105 6.43 -4.58 -10.17
N ARG A 106 6.75 -5.13 -11.35
CA ARG A 106 7.75 -6.18 -11.57
C ARG A 106 8.96 -5.70 -12.38
N TYR A 107 8.95 -4.44 -12.78
CA TYR A 107 10.03 -3.79 -13.51
C TYR A 107 9.94 -2.29 -13.25
N ILE A 108 11.10 -1.63 -13.13
CA ILE A 108 11.16 -0.19 -12.88
C ILE A 108 12.18 0.47 -13.80
N ASP A 109 11.74 1.53 -14.44
CA ASP A 109 12.56 2.46 -15.21
C ASP A 109 12.05 3.89 -14.99
N GLN A 110 12.68 4.86 -15.65
CA GLN A 110 12.31 6.27 -15.53
C GLN A 110 10.84 6.54 -15.94
N PRO A 111 10.32 6.04 -17.08
CA PRO A 111 8.89 6.14 -17.42
C PRO A 111 7.94 5.60 -16.35
N VAL A 112 8.29 4.50 -15.68
CA VAL A 112 7.46 3.95 -14.58
C VAL A 112 7.43 4.90 -13.39
N ILE A 113 8.57 5.50 -13.02
CA ILE A 113 8.62 6.49 -11.93
C ILE A 113 7.75 7.70 -12.25
N GLU A 114 7.82 8.21 -13.49
CA GLU A 114 6.98 9.33 -13.96
C GLU A 114 5.50 8.96 -13.93
N PHE A 115 5.15 7.74 -14.34
CA PHE A 115 3.79 7.23 -14.21
C PHE A 115 3.31 7.20 -12.76
N LEU A 116 4.10 6.66 -11.82
CA LEU A 116 3.77 6.63 -10.39
C LEU A 116 3.56 8.04 -9.82
N GLN A 117 4.38 9.00 -10.26
CA GLN A 117 4.22 10.41 -9.90
C GLN A 117 2.90 11.00 -10.42
N ARG A 118 2.52 10.71 -11.69
CA ARG A 118 1.25 11.16 -12.28
C ARG A 118 0.03 10.63 -11.54
N ILE A 119 0.10 9.38 -11.07
CA ILE A 119 -1.00 8.75 -10.32
C ILE A 119 -0.89 8.94 -8.80
N ARG A 120 0.06 9.75 -8.32
CA ARG A 120 0.29 9.97 -6.88
C ARG A 120 -0.97 10.36 -6.10
N ARG A 121 -1.86 11.12 -6.73
CA ARG A 121 -3.15 11.53 -6.14
C ARG A 121 -4.04 10.34 -5.77
N LEU A 122 -3.94 9.20 -6.48
CA LEU A 122 -4.70 8.00 -6.17
C LEU A 122 -4.25 7.40 -4.84
N PHE A 123 -2.94 7.40 -4.57
CA PHE A 123 -2.37 6.91 -3.31
C PHE A 123 -2.81 7.75 -2.11
N ASN A 124 -3.09 9.04 -2.33
CA ASN A 124 -3.51 9.97 -1.28
C ASN A 124 -5.00 9.90 -0.93
N SER A 125 -5.83 9.33 -1.80
CA SER A 125 -7.29 9.45 -1.69
C SER A 125 -7.97 8.33 -0.89
N CYS A 126 -7.33 7.17 -0.78
CA CYS A 126 -7.85 6.00 -0.09
C CYS A 126 -6.66 5.20 0.44
N GLY A 127 -6.63 4.91 1.74
CA GLY A 127 -5.52 4.19 2.40
C GLY A 127 -4.89 3.13 1.51
N THR A 128 -3.61 3.32 1.19
CA THR A 128 -2.88 2.47 0.24
C THR A 128 -2.36 1.25 0.96
N ASN A 129 -2.62 0.06 0.40
CA ASN A 129 -2.10 -1.20 0.90
C ASN A 129 -0.80 -1.52 0.15
N VAL A 130 0.33 -1.51 0.83
CA VAL A 130 1.64 -1.76 0.22
C VAL A 130 2.11 -3.18 0.56
N TRP A 131 2.42 -3.95 -0.47
CA TRP A 131 3.04 -5.26 -0.35
C TRP A 131 4.37 -5.28 -1.09
N ILE A 132 5.44 -5.61 -0.38
CA ILE A 132 6.77 -5.80 -0.95
C ILE A 132 7.10 -7.29 -0.86
N THR A 133 7.45 -7.93 -1.99
CA THR A 133 7.88 -9.33 -2.06
C THR A 133 9.31 -9.50 -2.56
N THR A 134 9.97 -8.40 -2.92
CA THR A 134 11.38 -8.38 -3.34
C THR A 134 12.24 -9.17 -2.35
N SER A 135 13.11 -10.03 -2.89
CA SER A 135 14.02 -10.88 -2.12
C SER A 135 15.08 -10.07 -1.37
N ASP A 136 15.64 -10.68 -0.33
CA ASP A 136 16.51 -9.99 0.63
C ASP A 136 17.88 -9.66 0.05
N ASP A 137 18.32 -10.40 -0.97
CA ASP A 137 19.59 -10.25 -1.69
C ASP A 137 19.56 -9.15 -2.77
N GLN A 138 18.42 -8.49 -2.95
CA GLN A 138 18.20 -7.48 -4.01
C GLN A 138 18.47 -6.06 -3.48
N SER A 139 19.69 -5.82 -2.99
CA SER A 139 20.05 -4.56 -2.33
C SER A 139 19.73 -3.32 -3.17
N ARG A 140 19.96 -3.41 -4.47
CA ARG A 140 19.71 -2.31 -5.40
C ARG A 140 18.21 -2.04 -5.56
N SER A 141 17.39 -3.09 -5.57
CA SER A 141 15.95 -2.99 -5.61
C SER A 141 15.42 -2.33 -4.34
N TRP A 142 15.92 -2.72 -3.17
CA TRP A 142 15.54 -2.10 -1.89
C TRP A 142 15.87 -0.61 -1.85
N GLU A 143 17.05 -0.22 -2.36
CA GLU A 143 17.41 1.20 -2.49
C GLU A 143 16.41 1.95 -3.37
N ILE A 144 16.04 1.41 -4.54
CA ILE A 144 15.07 2.04 -5.43
C ILE A 144 13.67 2.10 -4.80
N ILE A 145 13.23 1.03 -4.15
CA ILE A 145 11.94 1.01 -3.44
C ILE A 145 11.90 2.15 -2.44
N TRP A 146 12.95 2.29 -1.64
CA TRP A 146 13.05 3.33 -0.63
C TRP A 146 13.16 4.75 -1.23
N GLN A 147 14.06 4.97 -2.17
CA GLN A 147 14.34 6.32 -2.67
C GLN A 147 13.31 6.81 -3.70
N LYS A 148 12.74 5.90 -4.49
CA LYS A 148 11.91 6.26 -5.65
C LYS A 148 10.45 5.90 -5.48
N ILE A 149 10.09 4.84 -4.76
CA ILE A 149 8.68 4.41 -4.64
C ILE A 149 8.04 4.89 -3.33
N CYS A 150 8.73 4.70 -2.20
CA CYS A 150 8.25 5.10 -0.87
C CYS A 150 7.75 6.55 -0.76
N PRO A 151 8.39 7.58 -1.38
CA PRO A 151 7.87 8.95 -1.35
C PRO A 151 6.46 9.14 -1.91
N PHE A 152 5.99 8.22 -2.75
CA PHE A 152 4.65 8.26 -3.32
C PHE A 152 3.60 7.59 -2.44
N VAL A 153 3.99 6.62 -1.61
CA VAL A 153 3.05 5.73 -0.89
C VAL A 153 3.06 5.92 0.62
N ASN A 154 4.18 6.36 1.22
CA ASN A 154 4.37 6.34 2.68
C ASN A 154 3.36 7.19 3.45
N ASN A 155 3.05 8.40 2.97
CA ASN A 155 2.17 9.33 3.70
C ASN A 155 0.75 8.77 3.90
N ASN A 156 0.27 7.94 2.97
CA ASN A 156 -1.07 7.37 2.99
C ASN A 156 -1.08 5.83 3.02
N CYS A 157 0.07 5.24 3.33
CA CYS A 157 0.18 3.80 3.55
C CYS A 157 -0.59 3.47 4.82
N CYS A 158 -1.71 2.75 4.70
CA CYS A 158 -2.49 2.32 5.86
C CYS A 158 -2.12 0.91 6.30
N ARG A 159 -1.51 0.12 5.41
CA ARG A 159 -1.24 -1.30 5.62
C ARG A 159 0.08 -1.73 4.96
N PHE A 160 0.93 -2.39 5.72
CA PHE A 160 2.07 -3.13 5.20
C PHE A 160 1.85 -4.63 5.28
N LEU A 161 2.25 -5.34 4.23
CA LEU A 161 2.39 -6.80 4.26
C LEU A 161 3.88 -7.15 4.18
N LEU A 162 4.38 -7.79 5.24
CA LEU A 162 5.75 -8.22 5.43
C LEU A 162 5.76 -9.74 5.60
N PHE A 163 6.17 -10.48 4.58
CA PHE A 163 6.24 -11.94 4.66
C PHE A 163 7.37 -12.41 5.58
N ARG A 164 8.53 -11.75 5.50
CA ARG A 164 9.74 -12.13 6.24
C ARG A 164 10.29 -10.96 7.07
N PRO A 165 10.94 -11.21 8.22
CA PRO A 165 11.56 -10.17 9.03
C PRO A 165 12.60 -9.34 8.26
N SER A 166 13.35 -10.00 7.39
CA SER A 166 14.39 -9.42 6.53
C SER A 166 13.89 -8.28 5.63
N GLN A 167 12.62 -8.29 5.26
CA GLN A 167 12.01 -7.21 4.48
C GLN A 167 11.96 -5.91 5.27
N LEU A 168 11.64 -5.98 6.57
CA LEU A 168 11.68 -4.82 7.44
C LEU A 168 13.12 -4.42 7.76
N ASP A 169 14.04 -5.37 7.94
CA ASP A 169 15.46 -5.07 8.16
C ASP A 169 16.03 -4.27 6.99
N ASN A 170 15.72 -4.65 5.74
CA ASN A 170 16.16 -3.92 4.55
C ASN A 170 15.59 -2.50 4.48
N LEU A 171 14.32 -2.28 4.83
CA LEU A 171 13.77 -0.93 4.91
C LEU A 171 14.44 -0.10 6.02
N ARG A 172 14.75 -0.75 7.16
CA ARG A 172 15.37 -0.11 8.32
C ARG A 172 16.81 0.29 8.10
N GLN A 173 17.53 -0.35 7.17
CA GLN A 173 18.86 0.10 6.75
C GLN A 173 18.84 1.53 6.19
N PHE A 174 17.75 1.91 5.50
CA PHE A 174 17.61 3.26 4.96
C PHE A 174 16.88 4.22 5.91
N SER A 175 15.94 3.70 6.69
CA SER A 175 15.21 4.47 7.70
C SER A 175 14.85 3.60 8.89
N PRO A 176 15.65 3.64 9.98
CA PRO A 176 15.41 2.82 11.17
C PRO A 176 13.98 2.97 11.74
N THR A 177 13.40 4.17 11.58
CA THR A 177 12.07 4.56 12.07
C THR A 177 10.96 4.42 11.02
N VAL A 178 11.18 3.69 9.92
CA VAL A 178 10.26 3.59 8.75
C VAL A 178 8.80 3.34 9.12
N LEU A 179 8.53 2.47 10.10
CA LEU A 179 7.16 2.15 10.52
C LEU A 179 6.47 3.35 11.19
N ARG A 180 7.20 4.17 11.95
CA ARG A 180 6.66 5.36 12.61
C ARG A 180 6.55 6.56 11.65
N ASN A 181 7.42 6.63 10.64
CA ASN A 181 7.36 7.68 9.62
C ASN A 181 6.13 7.56 8.70
N CYS A 182 5.48 6.40 8.67
CA CYS A 182 4.22 6.20 7.96
C CYS A 182 3.04 6.61 8.85
N ALA A 183 2.69 7.90 8.87
CA ALA A 183 1.67 8.48 9.77
C ALA A 183 0.32 7.74 9.75
N ASN A 184 -0.11 7.32 8.55
CA ASN A 184 -1.38 6.62 8.36
C ASN A 184 -1.30 5.10 8.59
N LEU A 185 -0.12 4.54 8.85
CA LEU A 185 0.07 3.10 9.01
C LEU A 185 -0.68 2.59 10.23
N ARG A 186 -1.73 1.80 9.97
CA ARG A 186 -2.60 1.24 10.99
C ARG A 186 -2.40 -0.25 11.14
N MET A 187 -2.13 -0.95 10.04
CA MET A 187 -2.09 -2.40 10.00
C MET A 187 -0.75 -2.91 9.49
N ILE A 188 -0.22 -3.93 10.14
CA ILE A 188 0.87 -4.75 9.61
C ILE A 188 0.40 -6.19 9.60
N ASP A 189 0.54 -6.84 8.45
CA ASP A 189 0.43 -8.29 8.33
C ASP A 189 1.83 -8.86 8.21
N SER A 190 2.12 -9.78 9.10
CA SER A 190 3.40 -10.43 9.25
C SER A 190 3.19 -11.94 9.30
N VAL A 191 4.02 -12.73 8.62
CA VAL A 191 3.98 -14.19 8.79
C VAL A 191 4.94 -14.65 9.88
N GLU A 192 6.10 -14.03 9.99
CA GLU A 192 7.20 -14.51 10.83
C GLU A 192 7.72 -13.48 11.86
N LEU A 193 7.35 -12.21 11.71
CA LEU A 193 7.80 -11.14 12.61
C LEU A 193 6.81 -10.93 13.76
N PHE A 194 7.32 -11.08 15.00
CA PHE A 194 6.60 -10.86 16.26
C PHE A 194 7.25 -9.69 17.04
N PRO A 195 6.50 -8.88 17.83
CA PRO A 195 7.07 -7.80 18.64
C PRO A 195 8.09 -8.31 19.67
N ALA A 196 9.27 -7.69 19.73
CA ALA A 196 10.32 -8.01 20.69
C ALA A 196 10.54 -6.82 21.65
N PHE A 197 10.94 -7.11 22.89
CA PHE A 197 11.12 -6.09 23.93
C PHE A 197 12.57 -6.07 24.43
N PRO A 198 13.12 -4.91 24.85
CA PRO A 198 12.48 -3.59 24.94
C PRO A 198 12.20 -2.96 23.57
N ALA A 199 11.13 -2.16 23.50
CA ALA A 199 10.68 -1.52 22.28
C ALA A 199 11.62 -0.38 21.86
N GLU A 200 12.31 -0.55 20.75
CA GLU A 200 13.32 0.37 20.21
C GLU A 200 13.27 0.42 18.67
N ASP A 201 13.58 1.56 18.07
CA ASP A 201 13.60 1.73 16.62
C ASP A 201 14.86 2.45 16.10
N ASN A 202 15.90 2.53 16.93
CA ASN A 202 17.21 3.02 16.52
C ASN A 202 17.88 2.06 15.51
N ALA A 203 19.00 2.48 14.91
CA ALA A 203 19.69 1.70 13.88
C ALA A 203 20.18 0.32 14.36
N GLY A 204 20.44 0.15 15.66
CA GLY A 204 20.89 -1.11 16.25
C GLY A 204 19.76 -2.04 16.71
N ALA A 205 18.51 -1.56 16.75
CA ALA A 205 17.38 -2.36 17.18
C ALA A 205 17.06 -3.47 16.17
N SER A 206 16.42 -4.55 16.62
CA SER A 206 15.89 -5.58 15.71
C SER A 206 14.57 -5.15 15.06
N SER A 207 14.16 -5.81 13.97
CA SER A 207 12.83 -5.59 13.38
C SER A 207 11.68 -5.85 14.37
N GLY A 208 11.85 -6.81 15.29
CA GLY A 208 10.86 -7.10 16.34
C GLY A 208 10.75 -5.95 17.34
N GLN A 209 11.88 -5.35 17.72
CA GLN A 209 11.89 -4.18 18.60
C GLN A 209 11.25 -2.96 17.92
N ALA A 210 11.54 -2.74 16.64
CA ALA A 210 10.94 -1.65 15.88
C ALA A 210 9.42 -1.85 15.71
N MET A 211 8.99 -3.11 15.51
CA MET A 211 7.57 -3.47 15.51
C MET A 211 6.90 -3.19 16.85
N ALA A 212 7.54 -3.55 17.97
CA ALA A 212 7.03 -3.24 19.30
C ALA A 212 6.94 -1.72 19.52
N LYS A 213 7.97 -0.96 19.11
CA LYS A 213 7.97 0.51 19.21
C LYS A 213 6.84 1.12 18.41
N TRP A 214 6.63 0.66 17.18
CA TRP A 214 5.51 1.07 16.35
C TRP A 214 4.17 0.75 17.03
N LEU A 215 3.99 -0.47 17.54
CA LEU A 215 2.74 -0.92 18.15
C LEU A 215 2.37 -0.12 19.40
N LEU A 216 3.36 0.23 20.23
CA LEU A 216 3.18 0.99 21.47
C LEU A 216 3.02 2.50 21.26
N THR A 217 3.50 3.04 20.14
CA THR A 217 3.34 4.47 19.85
C THR A 217 1.88 4.76 19.52
N ALA A 218 1.24 5.73 20.15
CA ALA A 218 -0.14 6.09 19.81
C ALA A 218 -0.24 6.66 18.37
N ARG A 219 -1.42 6.54 17.76
CA ARG A 219 -1.74 7.22 16.50
C ARG A 219 -2.35 8.58 16.79
N GLU A 220 -2.11 9.56 15.92
CA GLU A 220 -2.69 10.90 16.01
C GLU A 220 -4.22 10.88 15.97
N ASP A 221 -4.82 9.96 15.21
CA ASP A 221 -6.28 9.79 15.11
C ASP A 221 -6.90 9.01 16.28
N GLY A 222 -6.09 8.57 17.25
CA GLY A 222 -6.52 7.80 18.42
C GLY A 222 -7.03 6.40 18.12
N ARG A 223 -7.02 5.94 16.86
CA ARG A 223 -7.45 4.59 16.50
C ARG A 223 -6.39 3.56 16.91
N PRO A 224 -6.78 2.37 17.40
CA PRO A 224 -5.82 1.32 17.70
C PRO A 224 -5.09 0.82 16.45
N LYS A 225 -3.82 0.48 16.63
CA LYS A 225 -3.02 -0.25 15.63
C LYS A 225 -3.43 -1.72 15.58
N MET A 226 -3.24 -2.35 14.43
CA MET A 226 -3.59 -3.75 14.18
C MET A 226 -2.36 -4.50 13.68
N LEU A 227 -2.00 -5.57 14.36
CA LEU A 227 -0.95 -6.50 13.92
C LEU A 227 -1.61 -7.86 13.64
N CYS A 228 -1.39 -8.42 12.46
CA CYS A 228 -1.65 -9.83 12.21
C CYS A 228 -0.30 -10.54 12.17
N CYS A 229 -0.09 -11.53 13.03
CA CYS A 229 1.16 -12.30 13.06
C CYS A 229 0.94 -13.77 13.41
N ARG A 230 1.92 -14.62 13.08
CA ARG A 230 1.99 -15.96 13.67
C ARG A 230 2.34 -15.82 15.14
N PHE A 231 1.78 -16.70 15.95
CA PHE A 231 2.05 -16.74 17.37
C PHE A 231 3.48 -17.20 17.69
N TYR A 232 4.06 -16.57 18.70
CA TYR A 232 5.36 -16.93 19.27
C TYR A 232 5.26 -16.89 20.80
N SER A 233 5.51 -18.03 21.46
CA SER A 233 5.25 -18.21 22.90
C SER A 233 6.18 -17.37 23.78
N GLU A 234 7.49 -17.38 23.50
CA GLU A 234 8.48 -16.60 24.26
C GLU A 234 8.16 -15.10 24.19
N GLY A 235 7.86 -14.60 22.98
CA GLY A 235 7.46 -13.21 22.77
C GLY A 235 6.18 -12.81 23.52
N MET A 236 5.27 -13.75 23.76
CA MET A 236 4.04 -13.48 24.52
C MET A 236 4.33 -13.19 26.00
N GLU A 237 5.25 -13.93 26.62
CA GLU A 237 5.64 -13.68 28.02
C GLU A 237 6.35 -12.33 28.16
N GLU A 238 7.24 -12.00 27.21
CA GLU A 238 7.85 -10.67 27.15
C GLU A 238 6.81 -9.56 26.99
N LEU A 239 5.80 -9.76 26.14
CA LEU A 239 4.72 -8.79 25.93
C LEU A 239 3.88 -8.59 27.20
N LYS A 240 3.51 -9.69 27.90
CA LYS A 240 2.80 -9.61 29.19
C LYS A 240 3.63 -8.83 30.21
N TRP A 241 4.91 -9.15 30.32
CA TRP A 241 5.82 -8.46 31.23
C TRP A 241 5.94 -6.97 30.89
N ALA A 242 6.10 -6.64 29.61
CA ALA A 242 6.15 -5.25 29.14
C ALA A 242 4.84 -4.49 29.39
N PHE A 243 3.68 -5.15 29.28
CA PHE A 243 2.38 -4.56 29.58
C PHE A 243 2.23 -4.24 31.08
N VAL A 244 2.59 -5.18 31.97
CA VAL A 244 2.48 -5.01 33.42
C VAL A 244 3.35 -3.85 33.93
N ASN A 245 4.52 -3.67 33.32
CA ASN A 245 5.49 -2.63 33.69
C ASN A 245 5.34 -1.35 32.85
N ALA A 246 4.34 -1.25 31.98
CA ALA A 246 4.14 -0.06 31.16
C ALA A 246 3.73 1.14 32.03
N ILE A 247 4.34 2.28 31.74
CA ILE A 247 4.00 3.58 32.34
C ILE A 247 3.16 4.44 31.40
N ASP A 248 3.32 4.25 30.09
CA ASP A 248 2.58 4.97 29.06
C ASP A 248 1.40 4.13 28.55
N PRO A 249 0.21 4.73 28.37
CA PRO A 249 -0.92 4.05 27.77
C PRO A 249 -0.69 3.79 26.27
N ALA A 250 -1.19 2.65 25.79
CA ALA A 250 -1.17 2.27 24.38
C ALA A 250 -2.37 1.39 24.04
N ASN A 251 -2.89 1.52 22.83
CA ASN A 251 -4.02 0.73 22.35
C ASN A 251 -3.70 -0.01 21.04
N PHE A 252 -3.96 -1.31 21.04
CA PHE A 252 -3.74 -2.12 19.86
C PHE A 252 -4.54 -3.42 19.88
N PHE A 253 -4.69 -3.98 18.68
CA PHE A 253 -5.15 -5.33 18.43
C PHE A 253 -4.02 -6.16 17.83
N ILE A 254 -3.81 -7.36 18.35
CA ILE A 254 -3.00 -8.39 17.68
C ILE A 254 -3.89 -9.57 17.36
N ARG A 255 -3.96 -9.93 16.09
CA ARG A 255 -4.61 -11.15 15.62
C ARG A 255 -3.55 -12.21 15.39
N PHE A 256 -3.73 -13.36 16.02
CA PHE A 256 -2.92 -14.54 15.78
C PHE A 256 -3.66 -15.52 14.89
N TRP A 257 -2.91 -16.20 14.04
CA TRP A 257 -3.41 -17.32 13.26
C TRP A 257 -2.59 -18.58 13.50
N PHE A 258 -3.28 -19.71 13.44
CA PHE A 258 -2.80 -20.99 13.93
C PHE A 258 -3.03 -22.12 12.92
N TYR A 259 -2.00 -22.93 12.71
CA TYR A 259 -2.07 -24.21 12.01
C TYR A 259 -1.49 -25.29 12.94
N GLY A 260 -2.31 -26.16 13.51
CA GLY A 260 -1.84 -27.35 14.24
C GLY A 260 -2.57 -27.63 15.56
N GLU A 261 -1.95 -28.48 16.38
CA GLU A 261 -2.39 -28.94 17.72
C GLU A 261 -1.44 -28.43 18.83
N ASP A 262 -0.77 -27.28 18.66
CA ASP A 262 0.02 -26.66 19.76
C ASP A 262 -0.93 -26.10 20.86
N ASP A 263 -1.19 -26.94 21.86
CA ASP A 263 -2.14 -26.81 22.99
C ASP A 263 -1.93 -25.66 24.01
N ASN A 264 -1.27 -24.55 23.66
CA ASN A 264 -0.80 -23.59 24.67
C ASN A 264 -1.59 -22.26 24.76
N PHE A 265 -2.73 -22.13 24.09
CA PHE A 265 -3.54 -20.93 24.20
C PHE A 265 -4.59 -21.03 25.30
N VAL A 266 -4.29 -20.41 26.44
CA VAL A 266 -5.28 -20.17 27.49
C VAL A 266 -5.71 -18.70 27.43
N PRO A 267 -7.02 -18.41 27.28
CA PRO A 267 -7.53 -17.05 27.41
C PRO A 267 -7.06 -16.43 28.72
N PHE A 268 -6.71 -15.16 28.70
CA PHE A 268 -6.31 -14.44 29.90
C PHE A 268 -6.76 -12.99 29.87
N GLU A 269 -6.83 -12.39 31.05
CA GLU A 269 -6.99 -10.96 31.23
C GLU A 269 -5.95 -10.48 32.25
N LEU A 270 -5.17 -9.47 31.87
CA LEU A 270 -4.27 -8.76 32.76
C LEU A 270 -4.75 -7.32 32.89
N LYS A 271 -4.54 -6.71 34.06
CA LYS A 271 -4.85 -5.31 34.33
C LYS A 271 -3.58 -4.58 34.72
N ASN A 272 -3.37 -3.40 34.13
CA ASN A 272 -2.37 -2.46 34.56
C ASN A 272 -3.10 -1.29 35.24
N ASN A 273 -3.04 -1.25 36.58
CA ASN A 273 -3.73 -0.22 37.36
C ASN A 273 -3.05 1.16 37.24
N LEU A 274 -1.77 1.20 36.85
CA LEU A 274 -1.03 2.46 36.66
C LEU A 274 -1.51 3.19 35.40
N THR A 275 -1.64 2.46 34.28
CA THR A 275 -2.13 3.03 33.02
C THR A 275 -3.65 3.01 32.89
N GLY A 276 -4.35 2.26 33.77
CA GLY A 276 -5.80 2.09 33.70
C GLY A 276 -6.23 1.24 32.50
N GLU A 277 -5.39 0.28 32.09
CA GLU A 277 -5.59 -0.54 30.88
C GLU A 277 -5.77 -2.02 31.22
N ARG A 278 -6.35 -2.75 30.27
CA ARG A 278 -6.39 -4.21 30.28
C ARG A 278 -5.76 -4.79 29.02
N LEU A 279 -5.19 -5.97 29.18
CA LEU A 279 -4.69 -6.82 28.10
C LEU A 279 -5.45 -8.14 28.13
N THR A 280 -6.22 -8.42 27.09
CA THR A 280 -7.08 -9.61 27.03
C THR A 280 -6.74 -10.46 25.82
N LEU A 281 -6.50 -11.76 26.02
CA LEU A 281 -6.39 -12.74 24.95
C LEU A 281 -7.65 -13.59 24.92
N ARG A 282 -8.31 -13.67 23.76
CA ARG A 282 -9.52 -14.47 23.56
C ARG A 282 -9.50 -15.23 22.24
N LYS A 283 -10.15 -16.40 22.23
CA LYS A 283 -10.38 -17.19 21.03
C LYS A 283 -11.51 -16.54 20.21
N MET A 284 -11.30 -16.39 18.91
CA MET A 284 -12.30 -15.84 17.99
C MET A 284 -13.04 -16.94 17.24
N ASP A 285 -12.29 -17.89 16.68
CA ASP A 285 -12.80 -19.08 16.00
C ASP A 285 -11.80 -20.25 16.18
N GLU A 286 -11.94 -21.32 15.41
CA GLU A 286 -11.09 -22.52 15.51
C GLU A 286 -9.60 -22.23 15.34
N VAL A 287 -9.23 -21.25 14.50
CA VAL A 287 -7.84 -20.99 14.09
C VAL A 287 -7.36 -19.56 14.37
N ASN A 288 -8.24 -18.67 14.84
CA ASN A 288 -7.94 -17.27 15.10
C ASN A 288 -8.08 -16.91 16.58
N TRP A 289 -7.07 -16.20 17.09
CA TRP A 289 -7.05 -15.61 18.42
C TRP A 289 -6.83 -14.10 18.33
N MET A 290 -7.34 -13.37 19.30
CA MET A 290 -7.20 -11.92 19.36
C MET A 290 -6.72 -11.47 20.74
N LEU A 291 -5.62 -10.73 20.75
CA LEU A 291 -5.08 -10.01 21.89
C LEU A 291 -5.46 -8.54 21.77
N VAL A 292 -6.00 -7.96 22.83
CA VAL A 292 -6.46 -6.57 22.86
C VAL A 292 -5.84 -5.86 24.03
N ARG A 293 -5.09 -4.78 23.78
CA ARG A 293 -4.69 -3.80 24.80
C ARG A 293 -5.58 -2.58 24.68
N CYS A 294 -6.29 -2.24 25.75
CA CYS A 294 -7.26 -1.14 25.73
C CYS A 294 -7.45 -0.49 27.10
N PRO A 295 -7.93 0.77 27.17
CA PRO A 295 -8.35 1.39 28.43
C PRO A 295 -9.48 0.59 29.10
N ILE A 296 -9.50 0.54 30.42
CA ILE A 296 -10.60 -0.07 31.19
C ILE A 296 -11.85 0.80 31.09
N ALA A 297 -11.70 2.11 31.25
CA ALA A 297 -12.77 3.08 31.02
C ALA A 297 -12.77 3.49 29.55
N ARG A 298 -13.74 2.98 28.77
CA ARG A 298 -13.82 3.21 27.32
C ARG A 298 -15.26 3.26 26.81
N GLU A 299 -15.44 3.92 25.67
CA GLU A 299 -16.70 3.90 24.93
C GLU A 299 -16.89 2.53 24.26
N GLU A 300 -17.67 1.64 24.88
CA GLU A 300 -17.83 0.27 24.38
C GLU A 300 -18.40 0.19 22.97
N ALA A 301 -19.30 1.10 22.57
CA ALA A 301 -19.84 1.12 21.20
C ALA A 301 -18.74 1.35 20.15
N LYS A 302 -17.86 2.33 20.39
CA LYS A 302 -16.73 2.66 19.50
C LYS A 302 -15.70 1.53 19.45
N TRP A 303 -15.45 0.89 20.59
CA TRP A 303 -14.55 -0.27 20.64
C TRP A 303 -15.14 -1.51 19.96
N ALA A 304 -16.45 -1.73 20.07
CA ALA A 304 -17.13 -2.79 19.36
C ALA A 304 -17.01 -2.61 17.84
N GLU A 305 -17.17 -1.39 17.32
CA GLU A 305 -16.93 -1.09 15.90
C GLU A 305 -15.50 -1.42 15.47
N TRP A 306 -14.51 -1.05 16.28
CA TRP A 306 -13.10 -1.36 15.96
C TRP A 306 -12.77 -2.85 16.05
N GLU A 307 -13.33 -3.56 17.03
CA GLU A 307 -13.20 -5.01 17.16
C GLU A 307 -13.86 -5.72 15.97
N GLU A 308 -15.09 -5.34 15.60
CA GLU A 308 -15.80 -5.88 14.44
C GLU A 308 -15.01 -5.63 13.15
N GLU A 309 -14.52 -4.40 12.98
CA GLU A 309 -13.64 -4.03 11.89
C GLU A 309 -12.47 -5.03 11.83
N THR A 310 -11.68 -5.18 12.90
CA THR A 310 -10.52 -6.11 12.97
C THR A 310 -10.88 -7.56 12.58
N ILE A 311 -12.06 -8.05 12.97
CA ILE A 311 -12.52 -9.40 12.66
C ILE A 311 -12.86 -9.54 11.17
N GLN A 312 -13.58 -8.56 10.62
CA GLN A 312 -13.98 -8.52 9.22
C GLN A 312 -12.80 -8.34 8.26
N TRP A 313 -11.69 -7.77 8.73
CA TRP A 313 -10.44 -7.69 7.97
C TRP A 313 -9.90 -9.09 7.69
N LYS A 314 -10.29 -9.63 6.52
CA LYS A 314 -9.73 -10.86 5.96
C LYS A 314 -8.24 -10.67 5.67
N TRP A 315 -7.46 -11.72 5.92
CA TRP A 315 -6.06 -11.80 5.52
C TRP A 315 -5.92 -11.48 4.03
N ILE A 316 -4.91 -10.68 3.72
CA ILE A 316 -4.70 -10.09 2.39
C ILE A 316 -4.40 -11.12 1.28
N TRP A 317 -4.12 -12.37 1.65
CA TRP A 317 -4.02 -13.52 0.72
C TRP A 317 -5.34 -13.78 -0.01
N TRP A 318 -6.48 -13.47 0.62
CA TRP A 318 -7.81 -13.87 0.15
C TRP A 318 -8.69 -12.71 -0.31
N THR A 319 -8.22 -11.46 -0.21
CA THR A 319 -9.10 -10.30 -0.45
C THR A 319 -8.88 -9.61 -1.79
N ARG A 320 -9.98 -9.36 -2.51
CA ARG A 320 -10.14 -8.32 -3.53
C ARG A 320 -10.15 -6.91 -2.90
N GLN A 321 -9.16 -6.60 -2.08
CA GLN A 321 -9.01 -5.25 -1.52
C GLN A 321 -8.54 -4.30 -2.62
N ARG A 322 -9.22 -3.16 -2.72
CA ARG A 322 -8.86 -2.06 -3.61
C ARG A 322 -7.65 -1.30 -3.05
N ASN A 323 -7.00 -0.51 -3.90
CA ASN A 323 -5.84 0.33 -3.64
C ASN A 323 -4.60 -0.45 -3.17
N ARG A 324 -4.36 -1.63 -3.78
CA ARG A 324 -3.20 -2.48 -3.47
C ARG A 324 -2.04 -2.25 -4.42
N ILE A 325 -0.87 -1.94 -3.89
CA ILE A 325 0.38 -1.88 -4.65
C ILE A 325 1.21 -3.09 -4.25
N VAL A 326 1.67 -3.85 -5.24
CA VAL A 326 2.57 -4.98 -5.07
C VAL A 326 3.88 -4.64 -5.74
N ILE A 327 4.98 -4.74 -5.01
CA ILE A 327 6.33 -4.44 -5.47
C ILE A 327 7.14 -5.73 -5.44
N ASP A 328 7.52 -6.21 -6.62
CA ASP A 328 8.06 -7.55 -6.85
C ASP A 328 9.02 -7.56 -8.04
N PHE A 329 10.07 -6.76 -7.96
CA PHE A 329 11.11 -6.70 -8.98
C PHE A 329 12.48 -7.01 -8.39
N LYS A 330 13.37 -7.59 -9.21
CA LYS A 330 14.75 -7.92 -8.87
C LYS A 330 15.70 -6.82 -9.33
N ASP A 331 16.95 -6.90 -8.91
CA ASP A 331 18.01 -6.01 -9.37
C ASP A 331 18.20 -6.10 -10.89
N SER A 332 17.99 -7.29 -11.43
CA SER A 332 17.95 -7.55 -12.87
C SER A 332 16.74 -6.96 -13.58
N ASP A 333 15.77 -6.34 -12.90
CA ASP A 333 14.54 -5.74 -13.43
C ASP A 333 14.53 -4.21 -13.30
N ILE A 334 15.71 -3.62 -13.11
CA ILE A 334 15.93 -2.19 -13.08
C ILE A 334 16.42 -1.74 -14.45
N GLY A 335 15.70 -0.79 -15.05
CA GLY A 335 16.02 -0.18 -16.33
C GLY A 335 17.10 0.88 -16.19
N ASP A 336 18.36 0.48 -16.42
CA ASP A 336 19.44 1.44 -16.59
C ASP A 336 19.42 2.03 -17.99
N ARG A 337 19.34 3.37 -18.08
CA ARG A 337 19.84 4.07 -19.27
C ARG A 337 21.33 3.76 -19.37
N LYS A 338 21.70 2.70 -20.09
CA LYS A 338 23.01 2.64 -20.73
C LYS A 338 23.05 3.84 -21.66
N VAL A 339 23.66 4.93 -21.21
CA VAL A 339 24.13 6.00 -22.09
C VAL A 339 24.99 5.30 -23.13
N LYS A 340 24.46 5.13 -24.34
CA LYS A 340 25.29 4.69 -25.47
C LYS A 340 26.40 5.74 -25.57
N ALA A 341 27.62 5.36 -25.22
CA ALA A 341 28.79 6.14 -25.60
C ALA A 341 28.72 6.29 -27.12
N LYS A 342 28.37 7.48 -27.60
CA LYS A 342 28.57 7.85 -29.00
C LYS A 342 30.07 7.92 -29.18
N THR A 343 30.68 6.81 -29.58
CA THR A 343 32.04 6.82 -30.14
C THR A 343 31.95 7.49 -31.51
N GLY A 344 31.91 8.82 -31.52
CA GLY A 344 32.10 9.61 -32.72
C GLY A 344 33.55 9.47 -33.14
N ARG A 345 33.85 8.54 -34.06
CA ARG A 345 35.06 8.63 -34.87
C ARG A 345 34.86 9.76 -35.87
N MET A 346 35.39 10.93 -35.53
CA MET A 346 35.72 11.96 -36.51
C MET A 346 36.88 11.40 -37.35
N CYS A 347 36.60 11.00 -38.59
CA CYS A 347 37.64 10.88 -39.61
C CYS A 347 38.06 12.30 -40.01
N LEU A 348 39.20 12.75 -39.51
CA LEU A 348 39.97 13.81 -40.15
C LEU A 348 40.74 13.18 -41.30
N ILE A 349 40.30 13.45 -42.52
CA ILE A 349 41.13 13.30 -43.72
C ILE A 349 41.87 14.64 -43.86
N ALA A 350 43.19 14.58 -43.83
CA ALA A 350 44.08 15.62 -44.35
C ALA A 350 45.00 14.94 -45.38
#